data_AF-D2QR23-F1
#
_entry.id   AF-D2QR23-F1
#
_cell.length_a   1.000
_cell.length_b   1.000
_cell.length_c   1.000
_cell.angle_alpha   90.00
_cell.angle_beta   90.00
_cell.angle_gamma   90.00
#
_symmetry.space_group_name_H-M   'P 1'
#
loop_
_entity.id
_entity.type
_entity.pdbx_description
1 polymer ?
#
loop_
_entity_poly.entity_id
_entity_poly.type
_entity_poly.pdbx_seq_one_letter_code
_entity_poly.pdbx_strand_id
1 'polypeptide(L)'
;MIRYFSLLLVSCSTLLAQTPNLTLELITSGFYRPCDVAVVSDTKFLVAQTDGKIKLVKNGQLTTFLDIGSKIADPDWGGIFGFTLHPQYETNGYIYVHYSRKGDMASLIARFTRNSANPDVADLSSEVSILTIPYPNGGHRSGRVGFGPDGYLYITTGDSSPGARNSIGDPAKLAQNLTDLHGKLLRIDVNGGFPYAIPPTNPFASPADGVPDELYALGLRNPWRWSFDRQTGDFWLGDVGQDDWEELNFTSANAPAPQNYGWPCYEGSHTYNTTCPPGSTYHMPLLDYAGYSSGKDASITGGFVYRGSKYPALRGWYVYADYARGTYWTLKRETNGTFQNTQQSISISSSPVSFGEGPDGELYVVSLLDGKLYRINVYTIQSVRNGNWNSPSTWNCNCVPTSADVVTVSTGHTVTVNQASSANLLILTGKIQISADGKLTF
;
A
#
# COMPACT_ATOMS: atom_id res chain seq x y z
N MET A 1 -58.74 -32.95 -13.34
CA MET A 1 -57.57 -32.99 -12.45
C MET A 1 -56.40 -32.37 -13.22
N ILE A 2 -56.16 -31.07 -13.07
CA ILE A 2 -55.03 -30.36 -13.71
C ILE A 2 -54.19 -29.79 -12.57
N ARG A 3 -52.98 -30.33 -12.38
CA ARG A 3 -52.02 -29.84 -11.39
C ARG A 3 -51.18 -28.75 -12.05
N TYR A 4 -51.31 -27.51 -11.57
CA TYR A 4 -50.39 -26.43 -11.93
C TYR A 4 -49.12 -26.56 -11.08
N PHE A 5 -47.99 -26.80 -11.74
CA PHE A 5 -46.65 -26.64 -11.16
C PHE A 5 -46.28 -25.16 -11.25
N SER A 6 -46.18 -24.48 -10.11
CA SER A 6 -45.63 -23.13 -10.03
C SER A 6 -44.11 -23.22 -9.97
N LEU A 7 -43.43 -22.82 -11.05
CA LEU A 7 -41.98 -22.58 -11.03
C LEU A 7 -41.71 -21.28 -10.27
N LEU A 8 -41.01 -21.36 -9.13
CA LEU A 8 -40.44 -20.18 -8.47
C LEU A 8 -39.15 -19.80 -9.22
N LEU A 9 -39.21 -18.72 -10.00
CA LEU A 9 -38.01 -18.04 -10.50
C LEU A 9 -37.40 -17.23 -9.36
N VAL A 10 -36.36 -17.77 -8.72
CA VAL A 10 -35.52 -16.99 -7.80
C VAL A 10 -34.59 -16.11 -8.64
N SER A 11 -34.98 -14.86 -8.85
CA SER A 11 -34.09 -13.85 -9.41
C SER A 11 -33.02 -13.53 -8.37
N CYS A 12 -31.81 -14.07 -8.54
CA CYS A 12 -30.66 -13.74 -7.72
C CYS A 12 -30.10 -12.40 -8.21
N SER A 13 -30.63 -11.30 -7.69
CA SER A 13 -30.03 -9.98 -7.86
C SER A 13 -28.73 -9.97 -7.05
N THR A 14 -27.58 -9.95 -7.73
CA THR A 14 -26.30 -9.67 -7.10
C THR A 14 -26.31 -8.22 -6.63
N LEU A 15 -26.67 -7.98 -5.37
CA LEU A 15 -26.39 -6.70 -4.73
C LEU A 15 -24.87 -6.51 -4.77
N LEU A 16 -24.42 -5.48 -5.49
CA LEU A 16 -23.04 -5.02 -5.38
C LEU A 16 -22.79 -4.73 -3.90
N ALA A 17 -21.77 -5.37 -3.33
CA ALA A 17 -21.37 -5.09 -1.96
C ALA A 17 -21.10 -3.59 -1.85
N GLN A 18 -21.73 -2.92 -0.89
CA GLN A 18 -21.49 -1.50 -0.64
C GLN A 18 -19.99 -1.30 -0.40
N THR A 19 -19.38 -0.36 -1.12
CA THR A 19 -17.96 -0.03 -0.94
C THR A 19 -17.72 0.36 0.54
N PRO A 20 -16.73 -0.26 1.20
CA PRO A 20 -16.32 0.16 2.54
C PRO A 20 -15.89 1.63 2.55
N ASN A 21 -16.28 2.37 3.59
CA ASN A 21 -15.79 3.73 3.83
C ASN A 21 -14.67 3.66 4.87
N LEU A 22 -13.45 4.04 4.49
CA LEU A 22 -12.29 3.98 5.37
C LEU A 22 -12.24 5.16 6.34
N THR A 23 -11.73 4.91 7.55
CA THR A 23 -11.31 5.93 8.51
C THR A 23 -9.94 5.56 9.09
N LEU A 24 -9.24 6.55 9.66
CA LEU A 24 -7.95 6.34 10.29
C LEU A 24 -8.05 6.61 11.79
N GLU A 25 -7.57 5.67 12.59
CA GLU A 25 -7.46 5.78 14.04
C GLU A 25 -5.99 5.94 14.42
N LEU A 26 -5.64 6.99 15.16
CA LEU A 26 -4.27 7.22 15.60
C LEU A 26 -3.86 6.14 16.61
N ILE A 27 -2.78 5.41 16.31
CA ILE A 27 -2.16 4.47 17.25
C ILE A 27 -1.07 5.18 18.05
N THR A 28 -0.16 5.86 17.36
CA THR A 28 0.92 6.61 18.00
C THR A 28 1.49 7.68 17.06
N SER A 29 2.25 8.60 17.64
CA SER A 29 2.90 9.72 16.96
C SER A 29 4.32 9.93 17.49
N GLY A 30 5.07 10.82 16.85
CA GLY A 30 6.41 11.21 17.29
C GLY A 30 7.53 10.49 16.53
N PHE A 31 7.21 9.89 15.38
CA PHE A 31 8.21 9.42 14.44
C PHE A 31 8.80 10.60 13.66
N TYR A 32 10.10 10.56 13.39
CA TYR A 32 10.72 11.40 12.39
C TYR A 32 10.69 10.67 11.05
N ARG A 33 9.90 11.17 10.10
CA ARG A 33 9.80 10.64 8.72
C ARG A 33 9.70 9.10 8.68
N PRO A 34 8.64 8.51 9.27
CA PRO A 34 8.46 7.06 9.24
C PRO A 34 8.29 6.62 7.78
N CYS A 35 9.05 5.62 7.35
CA CYS A 35 9.06 5.15 5.97
C CYS A 35 8.40 3.79 5.81
N ASP A 36 8.41 2.92 6.83
CA ASP A 36 7.85 1.57 6.73
C ASP A 36 7.42 1.02 8.09
N VAL A 37 6.56 -0.01 8.11
CA VAL A 37 6.03 -0.60 9.33
C VAL A 37 5.88 -2.11 9.24
N ALA A 38 6.36 -2.82 10.27
CA ALA A 38 6.04 -4.22 10.51
C ALA A 38 5.17 -4.34 11.76
N VAL A 39 4.03 -5.00 11.60
CA VAL A 39 3.07 -5.23 12.67
C VAL A 39 3.39 -6.60 13.28
N VAL A 40 3.89 -6.60 14.52
CA VAL A 40 4.24 -7.84 15.25
C VAL A 40 3.01 -8.39 15.95
N SER A 41 2.20 -7.51 16.53
CA SER A 41 0.88 -7.80 17.09
C SER A 41 0.00 -6.54 17.05
N ASP A 42 -1.24 -6.65 17.52
CA ASP A 42 -2.18 -5.53 17.68
C ASP A 42 -1.67 -4.37 18.57
N THR A 43 -0.64 -4.64 19.37
CA THR A 43 -0.09 -3.79 20.42
C THR A 43 1.44 -3.61 20.31
N LYS A 44 2.08 -4.29 19.34
CA LYS A 44 3.53 -4.25 19.11
C LYS A 44 3.83 -3.97 17.64
N PHE A 45 4.52 -2.87 17.37
CA PHE A 45 4.86 -2.41 16.02
C PHE A 45 6.35 -2.06 15.96
N LEU A 46 6.98 -2.35 14.81
CA LEU A 46 8.26 -1.80 14.44
C LEU A 46 8.05 -0.80 13.31
N VAL A 47 8.58 0.41 13.45
CA VAL A 47 8.40 1.49 12.47
C VAL A 47 9.77 2.02 12.08
N ALA A 48 10.15 1.83 10.81
CA ALA A 48 11.39 2.34 10.27
C ALA A 48 11.29 3.83 9.94
N GLN A 49 12.41 4.53 10.06
CA GLN A 49 12.55 5.96 9.83
C GLN A 49 13.71 6.24 8.88
N THR A 50 13.63 7.34 8.14
CA THR A 50 14.71 7.72 7.21
C THR A 50 16.02 8.02 7.94
N ASP A 51 16.02 8.44 9.21
CA ASP A 51 17.24 8.71 9.98
C ASP A 51 18.00 7.47 10.48
N GLY A 52 17.63 6.28 10.01
CA GLY A 52 18.31 5.02 10.34
C GLY A 52 17.82 4.35 11.60
N LYS A 53 16.70 4.81 12.17
CA LYS A 53 16.09 4.17 13.35
C LYS A 53 14.94 3.27 12.95
N ILE A 54 14.84 2.12 13.61
CA ILE A 54 13.60 1.38 13.72
C ILE A 54 13.09 1.56 15.14
N LYS A 55 11.89 2.13 15.29
CA LYS A 55 11.24 2.36 16.57
C LYS A 55 10.35 1.19 16.92
N LEU A 56 10.33 0.86 18.21
CA LEU A 56 9.36 -0.07 18.79
C LEU A 56 8.23 0.74 19.42
N VAL A 57 7.01 0.46 18.99
CA VAL A 57 5.79 0.81 19.70
C VAL A 57 5.33 -0.42 20.45
N LYS A 58 5.25 -0.37 21.77
CA LYS A 58 4.77 -1.51 22.59
C LYS A 58 3.96 -0.98 23.76
N ASN A 59 2.70 -1.40 23.85
CA ASN A 59 1.78 -0.98 24.93
C ASN A 59 1.71 0.56 25.10
N GLY A 60 1.69 1.29 23.98
CA GLY A 60 1.65 2.76 23.96
C GLY A 60 3.00 3.45 24.19
N GLN A 61 4.07 2.73 24.50
CA GLN A 61 5.41 3.30 24.66
C GLN A 61 6.20 3.26 23.35
N LEU A 62 6.89 4.36 23.06
CA LEU A 62 7.77 4.51 21.88
C LEU A 62 9.24 4.45 22.31
N THR A 63 9.96 3.42 21.87
CA THR A 63 11.39 3.19 22.16
C THR A 63 12.17 2.91 20.87
N THR A 64 13.50 2.82 20.94
CA THR A 64 14.34 2.48 19.78
C THR A 64 14.65 0.99 19.79
N PHE A 65 14.35 0.31 18.69
CA PHE A 65 14.64 -1.11 18.47
C PHE A 65 15.99 -1.31 17.79
N LEU A 66 16.27 -0.54 16.73
CA LEU A 66 17.52 -0.56 15.97
C LEU A 66 17.94 0.90 15.69
N ASP A 67 19.24 1.19 15.78
CA ASP A 67 19.81 2.48 15.38
C ASP A 67 21.05 2.29 14.52
N ILE A 68 20.88 2.48 13.21
CA ILE A 68 21.95 2.47 12.21
C ILE A 68 22.19 3.87 11.63
N GLY A 69 21.80 4.94 12.34
CA GLY A 69 21.88 6.32 11.82
C GLY A 69 23.29 6.74 11.41
N SER A 70 24.33 6.19 12.04
CA SER A 70 25.74 6.42 11.66
C SER A 70 26.11 5.85 10.28
N LYS A 71 25.31 4.91 9.76
CA LYS A 71 25.49 4.21 8.48
C LYS A 71 24.62 4.77 7.35
N ILE A 72 23.73 5.72 7.62
CA ILE A 72 22.82 6.29 6.63
C ILE A 72 23.51 7.41 5.83
N ALA A 73 23.35 7.38 4.51
CA ALA A 73 23.87 8.42 3.61
C ALA A 73 23.01 9.69 3.61
N ASP A 74 21.68 9.54 3.61
CA ASP A 74 20.72 10.63 3.56
C ASP A 74 19.60 10.40 4.59
N PRO A 75 19.66 11.03 5.77
CA PRO A 75 18.69 10.82 6.84
C PRO A 75 17.33 11.46 6.56
N ASP A 76 17.23 12.35 5.57
CA ASP A 76 16.01 13.09 5.28
C ASP A 76 15.12 12.35 4.27
N TRP A 77 15.70 11.82 3.18
CA TRP A 77 14.91 11.22 2.09
C TRP A 77 15.39 9.83 1.71
N GLY A 78 16.69 9.65 1.50
CA GLY A 78 17.32 8.40 1.08
C GLY A 78 17.82 7.54 2.23
N GLY A 79 17.02 7.36 3.27
CA GLY A 79 17.41 6.75 4.53
C GLY A 79 17.36 5.23 4.57
N ILE A 80 16.59 4.70 5.52
CA ILE A 80 15.94 3.39 5.36
C ILE A 80 14.84 3.56 4.31
N PHE A 81 14.83 2.66 3.33
CA PHE A 81 13.81 2.59 2.30
C PHE A 81 12.68 1.64 2.68
N GLY A 82 13.02 0.53 3.33
CA GLY A 82 12.06 -0.45 3.81
C GLY A 82 12.74 -1.53 4.64
N PHE A 83 11.92 -2.33 5.32
CA PHE A 83 12.42 -3.47 6.08
C PHE A 83 11.38 -4.58 6.15
N THR A 84 11.82 -5.78 6.50
CA THR A 84 10.91 -6.89 6.74
C THR A 84 11.43 -7.81 7.84
N LEU A 85 10.50 -8.51 8.48
CA LEU A 85 10.80 -9.56 9.44
C LEU A 85 10.86 -10.88 8.70
N HIS A 86 11.79 -11.77 9.08
CA HIS A 86 11.77 -13.13 8.57
C HIS A 86 10.43 -13.81 8.91
N PRO A 87 9.87 -14.70 8.07
CA PRO A 87 8.63 -15.42 8.38
C PRO A 87 8.70 -16.23 9.70
N GLN A 88 9.93 -16.57 10.13
CA GLN A 88 10.22 -17.24 11.39
C GLN A 88 10.81 -16.31 12.47
N TYR A 89 10.56 -15.00 12.39
CA TYR A 89 11.11 -13.97 13.27
C TYR A 89 10.98 -14.29 14.76
N GLU A 90 9.88 -14.92 15.19
CA GLU A 90 9.72 -15.29 16.60
C GLU A 90 10.77 -16.28 17.09
N THR A 91 11.27 -17.13 16.19
CA THR A 91 12.28 -18.14 16.49
C THR A 91 13.71 -17.68 16.20
N ASN A 92 13.96 -17.03 15.05
CA ASN A 92 15.31 -16.67 14.61
C ASN A 92 15.68 -15.21 14.87
N GLY A 93 14.68 -14.34 15.13
CA GLY A 93 14.89 -12.92 15.37
C GLY A 93 15.41 -12.13 14.16
N TYR A 94 15.37 -12.67 12.95
CA TYR A 94 15.98 -12.03 11.77
C TYR A 94 15.12 -10.92 11.18
N ILE A 95 15.79 -9.80 10.89
CA ILE A 95 15.22 -8.59 10.31
C ILE A 95 16.10 -8.18 9.14
N TYR A 96 15.50 -7.86 8.00
CA TYR A 96 16.20 -7.40 6.79
C TYR A 96 15.87 -5.94 6.56
N VAL A 97 16.89 -5.10 6.41
CA VAL A 97 16.78 -3.66 6.27
C VAL A 97 17.41 -3.24 4.95
N HIS A 98 16.67 -2.49 4.14
CA HIS A 98 17.15 -1.85 2.92
C HIS A 98 17.43 -0.37 3.20
N TYR A 99 18.68 0.07 3.09
CA TYR A 99 19.07 1.45 3.38
C TYR A 99 20.16 1.98 2.42
N SER A 100 20.26 3.30 2.30
CA SER A 100 21.36 3.96 1.58
C SER A 100 22.61 4.04 2.47
N ARG A 101 23.68 3.35 2.06
CA ARG A 101 24.92 3.25 2.81
C ARG A 101 25.74 4.53 2.74
N LYS A 102 26.14 5.04 3.91
CA LYS A 102 27.03 6.20 4.03
C LYS A 102 28.39 5.91 3.39
N GLY A 103 28.90 6.89 2.65
CA GLY A 103 30.19 6.84 1.98
C GLY A 103 30.06 6.71 0.47
N ASP A 104 29.22 5.79 -0.01
CA ASP A 104 29.05 5.51 -1.44
C ASP A 104 27.60 5.50 -1.94
N MET A 105 26.63 5.73 -1.06
CA MET A 105 25.20 5.84 -1.37
C MET A 105 24.59 4.57 -2.01
N ALA A 106 25.29 3.43 -1.89
CA ALA A 106 24.81 2.15 -2.38
C ALA A 106 23.56 1.71 -1.60
N SER A 107 22.63 1.04 -2.27
CA SER A 107 21.54 0.34 -1.60
C SER A 107 22.10 -0.93 -0.96
N LEU A 108 22.08 -0.99 0.36
CA LEU A 108 22.45 -2.19 1.12
C LEU A 108 21.20 -2.86 1.67
N ILE A 109 21.07 -4.15 1.38
CA ILE A 109 20.17 -5.05 2.08
C ILE A 109 21.02 -5.75 3.14
N ALA A 110 20.73 -5.49 4.41
CA ALA A 110 21.45 -6.08 5.54
C ALA A 110 20.50 -6.84 6.46
N ARG A 111 20.96 -7.95 7.02
CA ARG A 111 20.27 -8.71 8.04
C ARG A 111 20.80 -8.35 9.42
N PHE A 112 19.92 -8.07 10.37
CA PHE A 112 20.20 -7.97 11.80
C PHE A 112 19.43 -9.05 12.55
N THR A 113 19.86 -9.32 13.78
CA THR A 113 19.23 -10.28 14.69
C THR A 113 18.72 -9.56 15.93
N ARG A 114 17.50 -9.85 16.34
CA ARG A 114 16.93 -9.45 17.62
C ARG A 114 17.83 -9.96 18.76
N ASN A 115 18.06 -9.13 19.77
CA ASN A 115 18.83 -9.55 20.93
C ASN A 115 18.08 -10.65 21.71
N SER A 116 18.76 -11.74 22.04
CA SER A 116 18.14 -12.90 22.70
C SER A 116 17.79 -12.65 24.18
N ALA A 117 18.54 -11.78 24.86
CA ALA A 117 18.29 -11.40 26.25
C ALA A 117 17.23 -10.29 26.38
N ASN A 118 17.13 -9.41 25.39
CA ASN A 118 16.12 -8.36 25.31
C ASN A 118 15.49 -8.31 23.90
N PRO A 119 14.35 -8.99 23.67
CA PRO A 119 13.72 -9.05 22.35
C PRO A 119 13.05 -7.74 21.90
N ASP A 120 13.14 -6.69 22.69
CA ASP A 120 12.68 -5.35 22.33
C ASP A 120 13.81 -4.48 21.73
N VAL A 121 15.01 -5.04 21.52
CA VAL A 121 16.12 -4.41 20.79
C VAL A 121 16.80 -5.38 19.82
N ALA A 122 17.40 -4.85 18.76
CA ALA A 122 18.28 -5.58 17.85
C ALA A 122 19.74 -5.53 18.32
N ASP A 123 20.50 -6.57 18.01
CA ASP A 123 21.96 -6.60 18.18
C ASP A 123 22.63 -5.94 16.97
N LEU A 124 23.18 -4.74 17.16
CA LEU A 124 23.90 -3.99 16.13
C LEU A 124 25.15 -4.71 15.61
N SER A 125 25.76 -5.59 16.41
CA SER A 125 26.95 -6.35 16.01
C SER A 125 26.63 -7.55 15.13
N SER A 126 25.35 -7.92 15.01
CA SER A 126 24.88 -9.08 14.24
C SER A 126 24.68 -8.83 12.75
N GLU A 127 25.07 -7.64 12.26
CA GLU A 127 24.87 -7.24 10.86
C GLU A 127 25.54 -8.21 9.89
N VAL A 128 24.77 -8.65 8.89
CA VAL A 128 25.28 -9.38 7.73
C VAL A 128 24.83 -8.62 6.47
N SER A 129 25.80 -8.22 5.65
CA SER A 129 25.51 -7.69 4.31
C SER A 129 24.97 -8.81 3.42
N ILE A 130 23.74 -8.67 2.94
CA ILE A 130 23.07 -9.66 2.09
C ILE A 130 23.32 -9.31 0.62
N LEU A 131 22.93 -8.11 0.18
CA LEU A 131 23.07 -7.68 -1.20
C LEU A 131 23.42 -6.19 -1.24
N THR A 132 24.41 -5.80 -2.04
CA THR A 132 24.81 -4.40 -2.25
C THR A 132 24.61 -4.04 -3.71
N ILE A 133 23.89 -2.95 -3.96
CA ILE A 133 23.62 -2.44 -5.31
C ILE A 133 24.20 -1.03 -5.40
N PRO A 134 25.22 -0.79 -6.24
CA PRO A 134 25.81 0.54 -6.40
C PRO A 134 24.84 1.52 -7.05
N TYR A 135 24.65 2.69 -6.42
CA TYR A 135 23.93 3.83 -7.00
C TYR A 135 24.87 5.04 -7.11
N PRO A 136 25.96 4.97 -7.92
CA PRO A 136 27.03 5.96 -7.92
C PRO A 136 26.57 7.35 -8.34
N ASN A 137 25.48 7.44 -9.11
CA ASN A 137 24.88 8.69 -9.56
C ASN A 137 23.65 9.09 -8.74
N GLY A 138 23.36 8.38 -7.64
CA GLY A 138 22.16 8.57 -6.83
C GLY A 138 20.89 8.12 -7.55
N GLY A 139 19.81 8.88 -7.39
CA GLY A 139 18.53 8.61 -8.05
C GLY A 139 17.61 7.63 -7.32
N HIS A 140 16.63 7.11 -8.07
CA HIS A 140 15.65 6.16 -7.54
C HIS A 140 16.30 4.86 -7.12
N ARG A 141 16.13 4.51 -5.84
CA ARG A 141 16.60 3.24 -5.26
C ARG A 141 15.48 2.24 -5.01
N SER A 142 14.25 2.75 -4.95
CA SER A 142 13.03 2.04 -4.56
C SER A 142 13.07 1.46 -3.15
N GLY A 143 11.95 0.87 -2.76
CA GLY A 143 11.49 0.99 -1.38
C GLY A 143 11.48 -0.30 -0.58
N ARG A 144 10.98 -1.40 -1.14
CA ARG A 144 10.50 -2.51 -0.31
C ARG A 144 11.30 -3.78 -0.51
N VAL A 145 11.70 -4.33 0.62
CA VAL A 145 12.17 -5.70 0.81
C VAL A 145 11.09 -6.48 1.55
N GLY A 146 10.79 -7.71 1.15
CA GLY A 146 9.72 -8.49 1.74
C GLY A 146 9.75 -9.97 1.35
N PHE A 147 9.06 -10.82 2.10
CA PHE A 147 8.99 -12.24 1.78
C PHE A 147 7.79 -12.56 0.89
N GLY A 148 8.01 -13.40 -0.12
CA GLY A 148 6.95 -14.00 -0.92
C GLY A 148 6.28 -15.19 -0.21
N PRO A 149 5.15 -15.67 -0.73
CA PRO A 149 4.44 -16.85 -0.20
C PRO A 149 5.26 -18.14 -0.34
N ASP A 150 6.29 -18.12 -1.19
CA ASP A 150 7.26 -19.20 -1.42
C ASP A 150 8.44 -19.20 -0.45
N GLY A 151 8.51 -18.23 0.47
CA GLY A 151 9.55 -18.13 1.49
C GLY A 151 10.85 -17.45 1.03
N TYR A 152 10.92 -16.94 -0.20
CA TYR A 152 12.08 -16.18 -0.69
C TYR A 152 11.97 -14.70 -0.39
N LEU A 153 13.12 -14.02 -0.35
CA LEU A 153 13.20 -12.58 -0.16
C LEU A 153 13.12 -11.88 -1.52
N TYR A 154 12.14 -11.01 -1.68
CA TYR A 154 11.95 -10.16 -2.85
C TYR A 154 12.39 -8.73 -2.55
N ILE A 155 13.03 -8.09 -3.52
CA ILE A 155 13.62 -6.76 -3.38
C ILE A 155 13.31 -5.97 -4.65
N THR A 156 12.68 -4.81 -4.52
CA THR A 156 12.54 -3.88 -5.66
C THR A 156 13.69 -2.89 -5.71
N THR A 157 14.13 -2.56 -6.92
CA THR A 157 15.19 -1.60 -7.19
C THR A 157 14.70 -0.54 -8.15
N GLY A 158 15.11 0.70 -7.90
CA GLY A 158 14.78 1.82 -8.78
C GLY A 158 15.73 1.87 -9.98
N ASP A 159 15.33 2.60 -11.01
CA ASP A 159 16.03 2.76 -12.29
C ASP A 159 17.34 3.59 -12.22
N SER A 160 17.73 4.03 -11.01
CA SER A 160 18.88 4.93 -10.77
C SER A 160 18.77 6.31 -11.44
N SER A 161 17.62 6.67 -12.03
CA SER A 161 17.40 8.00 -12.57
C SER A 161 17.32 9.04 -11.45
N PRO A 162 17.83 10.28 -11.63
CA PRO A 162 17.73 11.35 -10.63
C PRO A 162 16.31 11.70 -10.18
N GLY A 163 15.27 11.28 -10.91
CA GLY A 163 13.87 11.59 -10.58
C GLY A 163 13.48 13.04 -10.78
N ALA A 164 14.31 13.80 -11.51
CA ALA A 164 13.99 15.18 -11.86
C ALA A 164 12.74 15.23 -12.74
N ARG A 165 11.81 16.12 -12.39
CA ARG A 165 10.62 16.40 -13.22
C ARG A 165 11.03 16.99 -14.56
N ASN A 166 10.23 16.74 -15.59
CA ASN A 166 10.50 17.19 -16.97
C ASN A 166 11.87 16.71 -17.49
N SER A 167 12.29 15.50 -17.10
CA SER A 167 13.51 14.87 -17.59
C SER A 167 13.19 13.61 -18.39
N ILE A 168 14.20 13.06 -19.07
CA ILE A 168 14.06 11.86 -19.93
C ILE A 168 13.84 10.57 -19.12
N GLY A 169 13.77 10.63 -17.79
CA GLY A 169 13.61 9.45 -16.95
C GLY A 169 14.87 8.58 -16.97
N ASP A 170 14.83 7.43 -17.63
CA ASP A 170 15.93 6.45 -17.72
C ASP A 170 16.60 6.47 -19.11
N PRO A 171 17.54 7.41 -19.38
CA PRO A 171 18.18 7.51 -20.69
C PRO A 171 19.10 6.32 -21.00
N ALA A 172 19.66 5.69 -19.97
CA ALA A 172 20.54 4.53 -20.12
C ALA A 172 19.75 3.22 -20.29
N LYS A 173 18.42 3.27 -20.13
CA LYS A 173 17.50 2.12 -20.25
C LYS A 173 17.90 0.99 -19.30
N LEU A 174 18.39 1.33 -18.11
CA LEU A 174 18.84 0.35 -17.11
C LEU A 174 17.70 -0.58 -16.69
N ALA A 175 16.46 -0.08 -16.62
CA ALA A 175 15.30 -0.90 -16.30
C ALA A 175 15.08 -2.06 -17.29
N GLN A 176 15.45 -1.87 -18.56
CA GLN A 176 15.39 -2.91 -19.61
C GLN A 176 16.70 -3.69 -19.78
N ASN A 177 17.82 -3.21 -19.24
CA ASN A 177 19.10 -3.90 -19.32
C ASN A 177 19.10 -5.13 -18.40
N LEU A 178 19.32 -6.32 -18.97
CA LEU A 178 19.38 -7.58 -18.23
C LEU A 178 20.70 -7.77 -17.48
N THR A 179 21.78 -7.06 -17.84
CA THR A 179 23.07 -7.20 -17.15
C THR A 179 23.20 -6.25 -15.95
N ASP A 180 22.08 -5.67 -15.50
CA ASP A 180 22.05 -4.59 -14.51
C ASP A 180 20.89 -4.81 -13.51
N LEU A 181 21.09 -4.37 -12.26
CA LEU A 181 20.17 -4.59 -11.15
C LEU A 181 19.17 -3.44 -10.93
N HIS A 182 19.21 -2.36 -11.72
CA HIS A 182 18.33 -1.20 -11.58
C HIS A 182 16.99 -1.41 -12.31
N GLY A 183 15.90 -0.93 -11.72
CA GLY A 183 14.54 -1.07 -12.27
C GLY A 183 14.06 -2.52 -12.34
N LYS A 184 14.36 -3.30 -11.29
CA LYS A 184 14.10 -4.75 -11.22
C LYS A 184 13.28 -5.15 -10.00
N LEU A 185 12.65 -6.32 -10.10
CA LEU A 185 12.26 -7.12 -8.94
C LEU A 185 13.26 -8.27 -8.85
N LEU A 186 14.00 -8.33 -7.75
CA LEU A 186 14.95 -9.38 -7.45
C LEU A 186 14.33 -10.41 -6.50
N ARG A 187 14.80 -11.66 -6.55
CA ARG A 187 14.35 -12.76 -5.68
C ARG A 187 15.53 -13.64 -5.26
N ILE A 188 15.77 -13.75 -3.96
CA ILE A 188 16.91 -14.49 -3.40
C ILE A 188 16.48 -15.43 -2.26
N ASP A 189 17.24 -16.51 -2.06
CA ASP A 189 17.05 -17.46 -0.98
C ASP A 189 18.01 -17.21 0.19
N VAL A 190 17.53 -16.49 1.20
CA VAL A 190 18.29 -16.20 2.42
C VAL A 190 18.38 -17.36 3.41
N ASN A 191 17.71 -18.49 3.12
CA ASN A 191 17.76 -19.73 3.90
C ASN A 191 18.62 -20.81 3.24
N GLY A 192 18.87 -20.70 1.94
CA GLY A 192 19.60 -21.69 1.14
C GLY A 192 21.13 -21.56 1.15
N GLY A 193 21.70 -20.55 1.79
CA GLY A 193 23.15 -20.34 1.82
C GLY A 193 23.56 -19.08 2.59
N PHE A 194 24.87 -18.86 2.70
CA PHE A 194 25.43 -17.64 3.28
C PHE A 194 26.25 -16.89 2.23
N PRO A 195 25.95 -15.60 1.93
CA PRO A 195 24.89 -14.77 2.54
C PRO A 195 23.47 -15.06 2.01
N TYR A 196 23.34 -15.69 0.84
CA TYR A 196 22.10 -16.20 0.25
C TYR A 196 22.44 -17.23 -0.84
N ALA A 197 21.43 -17.93 -1.35
CA ALA A 197 21.47 -18.73 -2.56
C ALA A 197 20.49 -18.20 -3.62
N ILE A 198 20.60 -18.67 -4.85
CA ILE A 198 19.65 -18.36 -5.93
C ILE A 198 18.52 -19.40 -5.91
N PRO A 199 17.24 -18.99 -5.86
CA PRO A 199 16.13 -19.91 -6.06
C PRO A 199 16.26 -20.59 -7.43
N PRO A 200 16.20 -21.93 -7.51
CA PRO A 200 16.34 -22.65 -8.79
C PRO A 200 15.19 -22.39 -9.77
N THR A 201 14.13 -21.71 -9.31
CA THR A 201 12.97 -21.31 -10.10
C THR A 201 13.05 -19.85 -10.57
N ASN A 202 14.16 -19.14 -10.34
CA ASN A 202 14.34 -17.82 -10.92
C ASN A 202 14.41 -17.91 -12.46
N PRO A 203 13.75 -17.00 -13.19
CA PRO A 203 13.67 -17.06 -14.64
C PRO A 203 15.01 -16.86 -15.36
N PHE A 204 15.99 -16.27 -14.66
CA PHE A 204 17.33 -16.00 -15.19
C PHE A 204 18.43 -16.81 -14.48
N ALA A 205 18.08 -17.84 -13.70
CA ALA A 205 19.07 -18.69 -13.03
C ALA A 205 19.84 -19.56 -14.03
N SER A 206 20.92 -19.03 -14.60
CA SER A 206 21.66 -19.61 -15.70
C SER A 206 23.15 -19.32 -15.53
N PRO A 207 23.97 -20.33 -15.17
CA PRO A 207 25.31 -20.09 -14.61
C PRO A 207 26.38 -19.55 -15.59
N ALA A 208 26.04 -19.08 -16.79
CA ALA A 208 27.03 -18.69 -17.79
C ALA A 208 26.59 -17.65 -18.86
N ASP A 209 25.44 -17.00 -18.73
CA ASP A 209 24.98 -16.02 -19.73
C ASP A 209 25.30 -14.55 -19.39
N GLY A 210 25.85 -14.30 -18.20
CA GLY A 210 26.21 -12.96 -17.73
C GLY A 210 25.02 -12.12 -17.26
N VAL A 211 23.83 -12.71 -17.14
CA VAL A 211 22.67 -12.10 -16.50
C VAL A 211 22.74 -12.38 -14.99
N PRO A 212 22.49 -11.41 -14.11
CA PRO A 212 22.42 -11.68 -12.68
C PRO A 212 21.25 -12.62 -12.37
N ASP A 213 21.56 -13.73 -11.70
CA ASP A 213 20.62 -14.79 -11.36
C ASP A 213 19.52 -14.34 -10.38
N GLU A 214 19.72 -13.19 -9.71
CA GLU A 214 18.75 -12.59 -8.78
C GLU A 214 17.52 -12.03 -9.49
N LEU A 215 17.58 -11.75 -10.80
CA LEU A 215 16.46 -11.15 -11.53
C LEU A 215 15.22 -12.05 -11.50
N TYR A 216 14.06 -11.44 -11.24
CA TYR A 216 12.75 -12.09 -11.29
C TYR A 216 11.79 -11.36 -12.24
N ALA A 217 11.81 -10.04 -12.23
CA ALA A 217 11.09 -9.19 -13.18
C ALA A 217 11.88 -7.91 -13.47
N LEU A 218 11.50 -7.19 -14.53
CA LEU A 218 12.20 -6.00 -15.02
C LEU A 218 11.23 -4.92 -15.52
N GLY A 219 11.78 -3.78 -15.94
CA GLY A 219 11.01 -2.69 -16.53
C GLY A 219 10.26 -1.85 -15.50
N LEU A 220 10.83 -1.66 -14.31
CA LEU A 220 10.28 -0.85 -13.24
C LEU A 220 11.00 0.51 -13.14
N ARG A 221 10.31 1.56 -12.70
CA ARG A 221 10.88 2.90 -12.55
C ARG A 221 11.33 3.18 -11.12
N ASN A 222 10.35 3.39 -10.24
CA ASN A 222 10.56 3.61 -8.81
C ASN A 222 9.51 2.82 -8.00
N PRO A 223 9.55 1.47 -8.05
CA PRO A 223 8.62 0.56 -7.37
C PRO A 223 8.66 0.69 -5.83
N TRP A 224 7.76 1.50 -5.27
CA TRP A 224 7.84 1.97 -3.88
C TRP A 224 7.35 0.95 -2.85
N ARG A 225 6.07 0.56 -2.90
CA ARG A 225 5.52 -0.56 -2.12
C ARG A 225 4.77 -1.55 -3.00
N TRP A 226 4.92 -2.80 -2.61
CA TRP A 226 4.25 -3.95 -3.21
C TRP A 226 3.84 -4.92 -2.13
N SER A 227 2.86 -5.79 -2.37
CA SER A 227 2.55 -6.88 -1.45
C SER A 227 2.10 -8.12 -2.22
N PHE A 228 2.34 -9.28 -1.63
CA PHE A 228 1.64 -10.49 -2.00
C PHE A 228 0.36 -10.58 -1.17
N ASP A 229 -0.76 -10.87 -1.82
CA ASP A 229 -1.98 -11.24 -1.14
C ASP A 229 -1.77 -12.56 -0.39
N ARG A 230 -1.86 -12.55 0.94
CA ARG A 230 -1.64 -13.75 1.78
C ARG A 230 -2.56 -14.91 1.44
N GLN A 231 -3.73 -14.63 0.86
CA GLN A 231 -4.70 -15.68 0.55
C GLN A 231 -4.52 -16.26 -0.85
N THR A 232 -4.19 -15.44 -1.86
CA THR A 232 -4.14 -15.88 -3.26
C THR A 232 -2.73 -16.00 -3.82
N GLY A 233 -1.75 -15.33 -3.21
CA GLY A 233 -0.39 -15.19 -3.73
C GLY A 233 -0.26 -14.16 -4.85
N ASP A 234 -1.32 -13.41 -5.17
CA ASP A 234 -1.28 -12.38 -6.21
C ASP A 234 -0.35 -11.23 -5.79
N PHE A 235 0.43 -10.73 -6.74
CA PHE A 235 1.38 -9.65 -6.52
C PHE A 235 0.80 -8.30 -6.95
N TRP A 236 0.81 -7.35 -6.02
CA TRP A 236 0.37 -5.97 -6.22
C TRP A 236 1.54 -5.03 -6.04
N LEU A 237 1.72 -4.06 -6.94
CA LEU A 237 2.86 -3.15 -6.92
C LEU A 237 2.45 -1.73 -7.30
N GLY A 238 2.74 -0.74 -6.45
CA GLY A 238 2.73 0.67 -6.84
C GLY A 238 4.09 1.07 -7.40
N ASP A 239 4.12 1.52 -8.66
CA ASP A 239 5.30 2.06 -9.31
C ASP A 239 5.12 3.56 -9.59
N VAL A 240 6.05 4.37 -9.08
CA VAL A 240 5.96 5.83 -9.17
C VAL A 240 6.37 6.30 -10.56
N GLY A 241 5.51 7.09 -11.18
CA GLY A 241 5.67 7.65 -12.52
C GLY A 241 6.74 8.72 -12.64
N GLN A 242 7.12 9.02 -13.88
CA GLN A 242 8.07 10.08 -14.21
C GLN A 242 7.46 11.47 -14.04
N ASP A 243 6.39 11.75 -14.76
CA ASP A 243 5.71 13.04 -14.75
C ASP A 243 4.19 12.87 -14.98
N ASP A 244 3.78 12.02 -15.91
CA ASP A 244 2.41 12.01 -16.43
C ASP A 244 1.50 10.94 -15.82
N TRP A 245 2.04 9.79 -15.38
CA TRP A 245 1.21 8.64 -14.98
C TRP A 245 1.77 7.88 -13.78
N GLU A 246 0.94 7.69 -12.76
CA GLU A 246 1.21 6.75 -11.66
C GLU A 246 0.60 5.38 -11.95
N GLU A 247 1.23 4.30 -11.49
CA GLU A 247 0.87 2.95 -11.89
C GLU A 247 0.57 2.02 -10.72
N LEU A 248 -0.56 1.31 -10.81
CA LEU A 248 -0.82 0.13 -9.99
C LEU A 248 -0.74 -1.13 -10.85
N ASN A 249 0.30 -1.89 -10.61
CA ASN A 249 0.59 -3.15 -11.27
C ASN A 249 -0.04 -4.33 -10.52
N PHE A 250 -0.59 -5.30 -11.26
CA PHE A 250 -1.13 -6.55 -10.73
C PHE A 250 -0.59 -7.72 -11.53
N THR A 251 -0.03 -8.73 -10.86
CA THR A 251 0.43 -9.98 -11.48
C THR A 251 -0.19 -11.13 -10.71
N SER A 252 -0.93 -12.01 -11.38
CA SER A 252 -1.55 -13.14 -10.69
C SER A 252 -0.49 -14.14 -10.18
N ALA A 253 -0.81 -14.85 -9.09
CA ALA A 253 0.11 -15.80 -8.47
C ALA A 253 0.64 -16.88 -9.43
N ASN A 254 -0.15 -17.21 -10.46
CA ASN A 254 0.14 -18.23 -11.47
C ASN A 254 0.68 -17.64 -12.79
N ALA A 255 0.91 -16.34 -12.87
CA ALA A 255 1.50 -15.74 -14.06
C ALA A 255 2.94 -16.25 -14.24
N PRO A 256 3.37 -16.58 -15.47
CA PRO A 256 4.74 -17.01 -15.71
C PRO A 256 5.71 -15.86 -15.42
N ALA A 257 6.87 -16.17 -14.84
CA ALA A 257 7.99 -15.24 -14.77
C ALA A 257 8.89 -15.40 -16.01
N PRO A 258 9.64 -14.36 -16.44
CA PRO A 258 9.66 -13.02 -15.87
C PRO A 258 8.50 -12.15 -16.39
N GLN A 259 8.13 -11.13 -15.61
CA GLN A 259 7.29 -10.04 -16.08
C GLN A 259 8.16 -8.85 -16.50
N ASN A 260 7.80 -8.16 -17.58
CA ASN A 260 8.41 -6.90 -17.98
C ASN A 260 7.38 -5.78 -17.92
N TYR A 261 7.50 -4.90 -16.93
CA TYR A 261 6.54 -3.83 -16.66
C TYR A 261 6.69 -2.61 -17.58
N GLY A 262 7.68 -2.63 -18.49
CA GLY A 262 7.71 -1.74 -19.65
C GLY A 262 8.43 -0.40 -19.48
N TRP A 263 8.85 0.03 -18.29
CA TRP A 263 9.68 1.24 -18.16
C TRP A 263 11.08 1.05 -18.80
N PRO A 264 11.64 2.03 -19.53
CA PRO A 264 11.11 3.37 -19.85
C PRO A 264 10.41 3.46 -21.21
N CYS A 265 9.91 2.35 -21.75
CA CYS A 265 9.12 2.36 -22.97
C CYS A 265 7.72 2.92 -22.74
N TYR A 266 7.13 2.59 -21.60
CA TYR A 266 5.79 3.02 -21.19
C TYR A 266 5.85 3.67 -19.80
N GLU A 267 4.99 4.67 -19.61
CA GLU A 267 4.65 5.28 -18.33
C GLU A 267 3.13 5.15 -18.19
N GLY A 268 2.68 4.34 -17.24
CA GLY A 268 1.35 3.74 -17.27
C GLY A 268 1.16 2.84 -18.48
N SER A 269 -0.06 2.87 -19.01
CA SER A 269 -0.38 2.26 -20.31
C SER A 269 -0.02 3.17 -21.50
N HIS A 270 0.70 4.26 -21.28
CA HIS A 270 0.99 5.29 -22.27
C HIS A 270 2.43 5.21 -22.79
N THR A 271 2.60 5.38 -24.10
CA THR A 271 3.94 5.37 -24.71
C THR A 271 4.75 6.55 -24.19
N TYR A 272 5.91 6.25 -23.60
CA TYR A 272 6.86 7.23 -23.10
C TYR A 272 8.06 7.35 -24.06
N ASN A 273 8.70 6.22 -24.38
CA ASN A 273 9.76 6.16 -25.39
C ASN A 273 9.25 5.49 -26.67
N THR A 274 9.10 6.29 -27.73
CA THR A 274 8.53 5.87 -29.03
C THR A 274 9.40 4.90 -29.83
N THR A 275 10.62 4.62 -29.39
CA THR A 275 11.53 3.67 -30.06
C THR A 275 11.34 2.22 -29.63
N CYS A 276 10.39 1.96 -28.73
CA CYS A 276 10.18 0.65 -28.14
C CYS A 276 9.17 -0.24 -28.90
N PRO A 277 9.23 -1.57 -28.68
CA PRO A 277 8.16 -2.50 -29.06
C PRO A 277 6.77 -2.06 -28.60
N PRO A 278 5.69 -2.53 -29.26
CA PRO A 278 4.33 -2.18 -28.89
C PRO A 278 3.97 -2.69 -27.50
N GLY A 279 3.01 -2.01 -26.86
CA GLY A 279 2.57 -2.27 -25.48
C GLY A 279 2.15 -3.71 -25.20
N SER A 280 1.65 -4.44 -26.21
CA SER A 280 1.29 -5.85 -26.10
C SER A 280 2.46 -6.80 -25.81
N THR A 281 3.70 -6.30 -25.83
CA THR A 281 4.91 -7.06 -25.46
C THR A 281 5.26 -6.92 -23.98
N TYR A 282 4.61 -6.01 -23.24
CA TYR A 282 4.86 -5.76 -21.82
C TYR A 282 3.67 -6.18 -20.97
N HIS A 283 3.93 -6.34 -19.69
CA HIS A 283 2.92 -6.52 -18.65
C HIS A 283 2.41 -5.15 -18.20
N MET A 284 1.35 -4.68 -18.85
CA MET A 284 0.75 -3.37 -18.56
C MET A 284 0.12 -3.31 -17.17
N PRO A 285 0.08 -2.11 -16.55
CA PRO A 285 -0.53 -1.94 -15.24
C PRO A 285 -2.02 -2.27 -15.25
N LEU A 286 -2.55 -2.68 -14.08
CA LEU A 286 -3.98 -2.93 -13.93
C LEU A 286 -4.78 -1.63 -14.10
N LEU A 287 -4.22 -0.54 -13.58
CA LEU A 287 -4.71 0.81 -13.78
C LEU A 287 -3.56 1.80 -13.67
N ASP A 288 -3.76 2.94 -14.32
CA ASP A 288 -2.95 4.14 -14.17
C ASP A 288 -3.85 5.34 -13.81
N TYR A 289 -3.23 6.40 -13.31
CA TYR A 289 -3.92 7.67 -13.10
C TYR A 289 -2.98 8.86 -13.26
N ALA A 290 -3.57 10.02 -13.54
CA ALA A 290 -2.83 11.22 -13.90
C ALA A 290 -1.85 11.65 -12.79
N GLY A 291 -0.60 11.83 -13.21
CA GLY A 291 0.57 12.16 -12.41
C GLY A 291 0.74 13.65 -12.13
N TYR A 292 1.99 14.04 -11.89
CA TYR A 292 2.45 15.41 -11.61
C TYR A 292 1.98 16.43 -12.65
N SER A 293 2.15 16.15 -13.96
CA SER A 293 1.84 17.08 -15.05
C SER A 293 0.36 17.48 -15.14
N SER A 294 -0.53 16.73 -14.49
CA SER A 294 -1.96 17.08 -14.39
C SER A 294 -2.26 18.23 -13.43
N GLY A 295 -1.23 18.89 -12.87
CA GLY A 295 -1.35 20.00 -11.92
C GLY A 295 -1.62 19.54 -10.49
N LYS A 296 -1.41 18.26 -10.22
CA LYS A 296 -1.50 17.70 -8.88
C LYS A 296 -0.29 16.80 -8.70
N ASP A 297 0.56 17.07 -7.70
CA ASP A 297 1.67 16.16 -7.38
C ASP A 297 1.10 14.77 -7.08
N ALA A 298 1.62 13.75 -7.75
CA ALA A 298 1.20 12.36 -7.60
C ALA A 298 2.43 11.51 -7.28
N SER A 299 2.23 10.51 -6.43
CA SER A 299 3.24 9.51 -6.12
C SER A 299 2.51 8.33 -5.48
N ILE A 300 2.27 7.28 -6.27
CA ILE A 300 1.56 6.10 -5.77
C ILE A 300 2.40 5.42 -4.69
N THR A 301 1.75 5.11 -3.56
CA THR A 301 2.41 4.45 -2.45
C THR A 301 2.41 2.94 -2.61
N GLY A 302 1.33 2.36 -3.16
CA GLY A 302 1.04 0.92 -3.06
C GLY A 302 0.26 0.58 -1.78
N GLY A 303 0.10 -0.70 -1.46
CA GLY A 303 -0.89 -1.13 -0.47
C GLY A 303 -0.93 -2.63 -0.19
N PHE A 304 -2.03 -3.09 0.43
CA PHE A 304 -2.28 -4.49 0.77
C PHE A 304 -3.74 -4.88 0.53
N VAL A 305 -3.98 -6.15 0.23
CA VAL A 305 -5.31 -6.74 0.27
C VAL A 305 -5.70 -6.98 1.72
N TYR A 306 -6.84 -6.43 2.16
CA TYR A 306 -7.33 -6.64 3.51
C TYR A 306 -7.80 -8.09 3.70
N ARG A 307 -7.16 -8.79 4.63
CA ARG A 307 -7.49 -10.19 5.00
C ARG A 307 -7.94 -10.33 6.46
N GLY A 308 -8.16 -9.20 7.13
CA GLY A 308 -8.65 -9.12 8.50
C GLY A 308 -10.06 -9.65 8.69
N SER A 309 -10.42 -9.82 9.97
CA SER A 309 -11.72 -10.36 10.38
C SER A 309 -12.62 -9.30 11.03
N LYS A 310 -12.05 -8.17 11.47
CA LYS A 310 -12.79 -7.09 12.13
C LYS A 310 -13.77 -6.40 11.18
N TYR A 311 -13.41 -6.29 9.90
CA TYR A 311 -14.21 -5.61 8.88
C TYR A 311 -14.54 -6.56 7.70
N PRO A 312 -15.55 -7.44 7.83
CA PRO A 312 -15.89 -8.40 6.79
C PRO A 312 -16.18 -7.77 5.41
N ALA A 313 -16.75 -6.56 5.39
CA ALA A 313 -17.05 -5.84 4.15
C ALA A 313 -15.79 -5.41 3.36
N LEU A 314 -14.65 -5.23 4.05
CA LEU A 314 -13.37 -4.85 3.44
C LEU A 314 -12.55 -6.07 3.00
N ARG A 315 -12.95 -7.29 3.38
CA ARG A 315 -12.21 -8.51 3.02
C ARG A 315 -12.10 -8.68 1.51
N GLY A 316 -10.85 -8.82 1.03
CA GLY A 316 -10.53 -8.96 -0.39
C GLY A 316 -10.41 -7.64 -1.17
N TRP A 317 -10.58 -6.49 -0.52
CA TRP A 317 -10.27 -5.20 -1.13
C TRP A 317 -8.78 -4.87 -0.94
N TYR A 318 -8.13 -4.45 -2.01
CA TYR A 318 -6.82 -3.83 -2.00
C TYR A 318 -6.94 -2.37 -1.55
N VAL A 319 -6.30 -2.03 -0.44
CA VAL A 319 -6.27 -0.67 0.11
C VAL A 319 -4.91 -0.06 -0.21
N TYR A 320 -4.91 1.07 -0.91
CA TYR A 320 -3.70 1.77 -1.32
C TYR A 320 -3.89 3.28 -1.29
N ALA A 321 -2.80 4.03 -1.44
CA ALA A 321 -2.83 5.47 -1.40
C ALA A 321 -1.81 6.12 -2.34
N ASP A 322 -1.91 7.45 -2.43
CA ASP A 322 -0.97 8.36 -3.06
C ASP A 322 -0.37 9.28 -1.99
N TYR A 323 0.95 9.27 -1.90
CA TYR A 323 1.73 10.04 -0.92
C TYR A 323 1.49 11.55 -1.05
N ALA A 324 1.51 12.06 -2.28
CA ALA A 324 1.53 13.50 -2.54
C ALA A 324 0.15 14.13 -2.33
N ARG A 325 -0.93 13.40 -2.65
CA ARG A 325 -2.31 13.89 -2.52
C ARG A 325 -2.98 13.50 -1.22
N GLY A 326 -2.38 12.59 -0.44
CA GLY A 326 -3.03 11.99 0.73
C GLY A 326 -4.33 11.27 0.37
N THR A 327 -4.46 10.81 -0.88
CA THR A 327 -5.68 10.18 -1.38
C THR A 327 -5.58 8.68 -1.16
N TYR A 328 -6.67 8.07 -0.70
CA TYR A 328 -6.77 6.64 -0.48
C TYR A 328 -7.81 6.05 -1.42
N TRP A 329 -7.61 4.79 -1.78
CA TRP A 329 -8.55 4.02 -2.59
C TRP A 329 -8.74 2.63 -2.02
N THR A 330 -9.90 2.07 -2.33
CA THR A 330 -10.18 0.65 -2.21
C THR A 330 -10.45 0.09 -3.60
N LEU A 331 -9.72 -0.96 -3.98
CA LEU A 331 -9.90 -1.67 -5.23
C LEU A 331 -10.31 -3.12 -4.97
N LYS A 332 -11.36 -3.59 -5.63
CA LYS A 332 -11.77 -5.00 -5.61
C LYS A 332 -11.75 -5.57 -7.01
N ARG A 333 -10.95 -6.61 -7.21
CA ARG A 333 -10.83 -7.32 -8.49
C ARG A 333 -11.72 -8.56 -8.47
N GLU A 334 -12.49 -8.73 -9.54
CA GLU A 334 -13.34 -9.89 -9.77
C GLU A 334 -12.57 -10.96 -10.56
N THR A 335 -13.05 -12.21 -10.50
CA THR A 335 -12.38 -13.35 -11.16
C THR A 335 -12.36 -13.24 -12.69
N ASN A 336 -13.30 -12.49 -13.27
CA ASN A 336 -13.34 -12.19 -14.71
C ASN A 336 -12.35 -11.09 -15.16
N GLY A 337 -11.51 -10.58 -14.24
CA GLY A 337 -10.51 -9.55 -14.51
C GLY A 337 -11.02 -8.11 -14.43
N THR A 338 -12.33 -7.89 -14.30
CA THR A 338 -12.88 -6.55 -14.01
C THR A 338 -12.55 -6.13 -12.58
N PHE A 339 -12.59 -4.84 -12.31
CA PHE A 339 -12.39 -4.33 -10.95
C PHE A 339 -13.27 -3.11 -10.67
N GLN A 340 -13.60 -2.95 -9.40
CA GLN A 340 -14.14 -1.71 -8.85
C GLN A 340 -13.02 -0.95 -8.17
N ASN A 341 -12.83 0.32 -8.50
CA ASN A 341 -11.93 1.22 -7.78
C ASN A 341 -12.74 2.38 -7.19
N THR A 342 -12.55 2.69 -5.91
CA THR A 342 -13.30 3.76 -5.25
C THR A 342 -12.38 4.59 -4.39
N GLN A 343 -12.34 5.89 -4.67
CA GLN A 343 -11.65 6.87 -3.86
C GLN A 343 -12.34 7.03 -2.51
N GLN A 344 -11.54 7.10 -1.45
CA GLN A 344 -11.99 7.14 -0.06
C GLN A 344 -11.93 8.56 0.48
N SER A 345 -12.98 8.94 1.22
CA SER A 345 -13.10 10.27 1.83
C SER A 345 -12.54 10.27 3.25
N ILE A 346 -11.22 10.26 3.38
CA ILE A 346 -10.54 10.34 4.68
C ILE A 346 -10.27 11.81 5.01
N SER A 347 -10.82 12.30 6.13
CA SER A 347 -10.73 13.73 6.51
C SER A 347 -9.38 14.15 7.08
N ILE A 348 -8.44 13.22 7.24
CA ILE A 348 -7.12 13.49 7.79
C ILE A 348 -6.17 13.75 6.63
N SER A 349 -5.63 14.97 6.56
CA SER A 349 -4.47 15.25 5.69
C SER A 349 -3.28 14.45 6.22
N SER A 350 -2.79 13.52 5.40
CA SER A 350 -1.68 12.63 5.70
C SER A 350 -0.83 12.46 4.44
N SER A 351 0.42 12.06 4.61
CA SER A 351 1.34 11.71 3.53
C SER A 351 1.63 10.21 3.61
N PRO A 352 0.65 9.34 3.26
CA PRO A 352 0.77 7.90 3.43
C PRO A 352 1.92 7.36 2.60
N VAL A 353 2.93 6.81 3.24
CA VAL A 353 4.18 6.38 2.58
C VAL A 353 4.42 4.89 2.69
N SER A 354 3.77 4.20 3.62
CA SER A 354 3.75 2.74 3.65
C SER A 354 2.54 2.23 4.42
N PHE A 355 2.24 0.98 4.19
CA PHE A 355 1.20 0.22 4.87
C PHE A 355 1.83 -0.96 5.60
N GLY A 356 1.16 -1.44 6.64
CA GLY A 356 1.49 -2.69 7.32
C GLY A 356 0.26 -3.57 7.45
N GLU A 357 0.45 -4.87 7.32
CA GLU A 357 -0.60 -5.86 7.55
C GLU A 357 -0.23 -6.69 8.79
N GLY A 358 -1.10 -6.66 9.80
CA GLY A 358 -0.96 -7.45 11.02
C GLY A 358 -1.05 -8.96 10.79
N PRO A 359 -0.59 -9.79 11.75
CA PRO A 359 -0.81 -11.25 11.70
C PRO A 359 -2.30 -11.60 11.71
N ASP A 360 -3.15 -10.71 12.21
CA ASP A 360 -4.61 -10.75 12.21
C ASP A 360 -5.24 -10.31 10.87
N GLY A 361 -4.45 -9.82 9.92
CA GLY A 361 -4.90 -9.30 8.62
C GLY A 361 -5.44 -7.86 8.67
N GLU A 362 -5.37 -7.21 9.83
CA GLU A 362 -5.77 -5.81 9.97
C GLU A 362 -4.70 -4.89 9.37
N LEU A 363 -5.11 -3.74 8.83
CA LEU A 363 -4.22 -2.85 8.10
C LEU A 363 -3.88 -1.58 8.88
N TYR A 364 -2.66 -1.13 8.67
CA TYR A 364 -2.07 0.05 9.30
C TYR A 364 -1.38 0.89 8.22
N VAL A 365 -1.25 2.19 8.46
CA VAL A 365 -0.58 3.13 7.55
C VAL A 365 0.34 4.04 8.33
N VAL A 366 1.54 4.27 7.81
CA VAL A 366 2.45 5.31 8.30
C VAL A 366 2.43 6.51 7.38
N SER A 367 2.41 7.69 7.99
CA SER A 367 2.38 8.96 7.29
C SER A 367 3.68 9.73 7.52
N LEU A 368 4.39 10.04 6.43
CA LEU A 368 5.78 10.49 6.46
C LEU A 368 5.92 11.86 7.15
N LEU A 369 5.13 12.85 6.72
CA LEU A 369 5.33 14.24 7.11
C LEU A 369 4.76 14.57 8.49
N ASP A 370 3.68 13.89 8.91
CA ASP A 370 3.07 14.10 10.22
C ASP A 370 3.65 13.20 11.33
N GLY A 371 4.49 12.23 10.97
CA GLY A 371 5.21 11.38 11.91
C GLY A 371 4.30 10.45 12.71
N LYS A 372 3.27 9.86 12.07
CA LYS A 372 2.25 9.06 12.75
C LYS A 372 2.05 7.66 12.16
N LEU A 373 1.59 6.76 13.04
CA LEU A 373 1.08 5.44 12.71
C LEU A 373 -0.42 5.42 12.98
N TYR A 374 -1.19 5.01 11.99
CA TYR A 374 -2.64 4.87 12.06
C TYR A 374 -3.06 3.42 11.82
N ARG A 375 -4.16 3.02 12.45
CA ARG A 375 -4.94 1.83 12.06
C ARG A 375 -5.99 2.24 11.04
N ILE A 376 -6.17 1.42 10.02
CA ILE A 376 -7.26 1.56 9.04
C ILE A 376 -8.49 0.88 9.61
N ASN A 377 -9.55 1.65 9.76
CA ASN A 377 -10.86 1.18 10.20
C ASN A 377 -11.86 1.32 9.04
N VAL A 378 -12.97 0.60 9.13
CA VAL A 378 -14.15 0.84 8.28
C VAL A 378 -15.23 1.50 9.10
N TYR A 379 -15.86 2.53 8.53
CA TYR A 379 -17.07 3.10 9.07
C TYR A 379 -18.18 2.05 9.06
N THR A 380 -18.57 1.59 10.25
CA THR A 380 -19.72 0.70 10.44
C THR A 380 -20.90 1.53 10.88
N ILE A 381 -21.99 1.52 10.10
CA ILE A 381 -23.28 2.07 10.54
C ILE A 381 -23.73 1.24 11.76
N GLN A 382 -23.67 1.82 12.96
CA GLN A 382 -23.93 1.08 14.21
C GLN A 382 -25.39 0.62 14.35
N SER A 383 -26.34 1.28 13.68
CA SER A 383 -27.70 0.78 13.50
C SER A 383 -28.42 1.51 12.37
N VAL A 384 -29.24 0.77 11.60
CA VAL A 384 -30.29 1.35 10.74
C VAL A 384 -31.60 1.22 11.51
N ARG A 385 -32.22 2.34 11.91
CA ARG A 385 -33.55 2.34 12.53
C ARG A 385 -34.57 2.96 11.60
N ASN A 386 -35.64 2.23 11.31
CA ASN A 386 -36.80 2.75 10.59
C ASN A 386 -37.78 3.36 11.61
N GLY A 387 -38.19 4.60 11.40
CA GLY A 387 -39.16 5.27 12.27
C GLY A 387 -39.70 6.55 11.66
N ASN A 388 -40.91 6.95 12.06
CA ASN A 388 -41.46 8.25 11.70
C ASN A 388 -40.77 9.32 12.58
N TRP A 389 -40.01 10.21 11.96
CA TRP A 389 -39.24 11.26 12.64
C TRP A 389 -40.10 12.23 13.48
N ASN A 390 -41.42 12.22 13.28
CA ASN A 390 -42.37 13.04 14.02
C ASN A 390 -43.10 12.29 15.15
N SER A 391 -42.80 11.01 15.42
CA SER A 391 -43.49 10.23 16.46
C SER A 391 -42.53 9.77 17.58
N PRO A 392 -42.56 10.45 18.75
CA PRO A 392 -41.79 10.07 19.95
C PRO A 392 -42.07 8.64 20.43
N SER A 393 -43.23 8.07 20.09
CA SER A 393 -43.64 6.71 20.47
C SER A 393 -42.84 5.60 19.77
N THR A 394 -42.20 5.89 18.63
CA THR A 394 -41.38 4.92 17.87
C THR A 394 -39.88 5.08 18.10
N TRP A 395 -39.46 6.13 18.84
CA TRP A 395 -38.08 6.50 19.12
C TRP A 395 -37.92 6.87 20.61
N ASN A 396 -38.17 5.90 21.50
CA ASN A 396 -38.22 6.10 22.95
C ASN A 396 -36.85 6.05 23.66
N CYS A 397 -35.74 6.25 22.96
CA CYS A 397 -34.41 5.97 23.52
C CYS A 397 -33.60 7.20 23.97
N ASN A 398 -34.15 8.41 23.93
CA ASN A 398 -33.38 9.66 24.11
C ASN A 398 -32.20 9.84 23.13
N CYS A 399 -32.18 9.14 21.99
CA CYS A 399 -31.11 9.27 21.02
C CYS A 399 -31.48 10.24 19.89
N VAL A 400 -31.52 11.54 20.17
CA VAL A 400 -31.47 12.53 19.08
C VAL A 400 -30.06 12.48 18.48
N PRO A 401 -29.89 12.31 17.15
CA PRO A 401 -28.58 12.37 16.53
C PRO A 401 -27.88 13.67 16.91
N THR A 402 -26.66 13.56 17.41
CA THR A 402 -25.80 14.67 17.76
C THR A 402 -25.06 15.17 16.51
N SER A 403 -24.33 16.28 16.64
CA SER A 403 -23.48 16.81 15.56
C SER A 403 -22.35 15.87 15.13
N ALA A 404 -22.12 14.76 15.84
CA ALA A 404 -21.16 13.73 15.50
C ALA A 404 -21.75 12.58 14.66
N ASP A 405 -23.09 12.51 14.55
CA ASP A 405 -23.76 11.40 13.89
C ASP A 405 -23.96 11.67 12.39
N VAL A 406 -23.64 10.69 11.55
CA VAL A 406 -23.93 10.73 10.11
C VAL A 406 -25.27 10.03 9.85
N VAL A 407 -26.26 10.81 9.39
CA VAL A 407 -27.58 10.30 9.04
C VAL A 407 -27.63 9.94 7.55
N THR A 408 -27.92 8.68 7.23
CA THR A 408 -28.18 8.24 5.85
C THR A 408 -29.68 8.13 5.60
N VAL A 409 -30.18 8.84 4.59
CA VAL A 409 -31.58 8.77 4.16
C VAL A 409 -31.69 7.75 3.03
N SER A 410 -32.41 6.65 3.26
CA SER A 410 -32.62 5.58 2.28
C SER A 410 -33.50 6.00 1.10
N THR A 411 -33.31 5.35 -0.04
CA THR A 411 -34.15 5.51 -1.24
C THR A 411 -35.64 5.30 -0.91
N GLY A 412 -36.50 6.23 -1.34
CA GLY A 412 -37.94 6.22 -1.06
C GLY A 412 -38.37 6.91 0.24
N HIS A 413 -37.45 7.52 0.99
CA HIS A 413 -37.79 8.37 2.15
C HIS A 413 -37.74 9.86 1.79
N THR A 414 -38.73 10.62 2.25
CA THR A 414 -38.84 12.06 1.99
C THR A 414 -38.30 12.86 3.17
N VAL A 415 -37.30 13.70 2.93
CA VAL A 415 -36.88 14.74 3.88
C VAL A 415 -37.62 16.03 3.54
N THR A 416 -38.51 16.47 4.42
CA THR A 416 -39.25 17.72 4.21
C THR A 416 -38.38 18.90 4.67
N VAL A 417 -37.82 19.64 3.71
CA VAL A 417 -37.08 20.87 3.96
C VAL A 417 -38.06 22.04 3.83
N ASN A 418 -38.28 22.78 4.92
CA ASN A 418 -39.28 23.86 4.95
C ASN A 418 -38.67 25.15 4.39
N GLN A 419 -38.76 25.34 3.07
CA GLN A 419 -38.27 26.57 2.39
C GLN A 419 -39.33 27.10 1.43
N ALA A 420 -39.39 28.43 1.28
CA ALA A 420 -40.49 29.18 0.67
C ALA A 420 -40.51 29.23 -0.87
N SER A 421 -39.70 28.42 -1.59
CA SER A 421 -39.69 28.40 -3.06
C SER A 421 -39.28 27.04 -3.63
N SER A 422 -39.76 26.75 -4.85
CA SER A 422 -39.62 25.47 -5.54
C SER A 422 -38.24 25.26 -6.18
N ALA A 423 -37.68 24.06 -6.03
CA ALA A 423 -36.46 23.61 -6.67
C ALA A 423 -36.70 22.31 -7.48
N ASN A 424 -36.16 22.23 -8.70
CA ASN A 424 -36.34 21.07 -9.59
C ASN A 424 -35.33 19.94 -9.33
N LEU A 425 -34.24 20.21 -8.60
CA LEU A 425 -33.23 19.22 -8.18
C LEU A 425 -32.49 19.77 -6.96
N LEU A 426 -32.42 18.99 -5.88
CA LEU A 426 -31.73 19.34 -4.64
C LEU A 426 -30.66 18.28 -4.36
N ILE A 427 -29.39 18.64 -4.54
CA ILE A 427 -28.25 17.81 -4.14
C ILE A 427 -27.66 18.43 -2.87
N LEU A 428 -27.81 17.71 -1.76
CA LEU A 428 -27.41 18.15 -0.44
C LEU A 428 -25.95 17.73 -0.18
N THR A 429 -25.00 18.66 -0.30
CA THR A 429 -23.59 18.47 0.08
C THR A 429 -23.22 19.45 1.20
N GLY A 430 -23.33 19.00 2.45
CA GLY A 430 -23.17 19.87 3.62
C GLY A 430 -23.39 19.14 4.95
N LYS A 431 -23.05 19.82 6.07
CA LYS A 431 -23.26 19.32 7.43
C LYS A 431 -24.61 19.81 7.95
N ILE A 432 -25.44 18.88 8.40
CA ILE A 432 -26.70 19.16 9.08
C ILE A 432 -26.41 19.92 10.39
N GLN A 433 -27.04 21.08 10.58
CA GLN A 433 -27.03 21.83 11.84
C GLN A 433 -28.42 21.79 12.48
N ILE A 434 -28.44 21.67 13.80
CA ILE A 434 -29.67 21.76 14.60
C ILE A 434 -29.63 23.12 15.29
N SER A 435 -30.61 23.97 14.99
CA SER A 435 -30.76 25.27 15.66
C SER A 435 -31.28 25.10 17.08
N ALA A 436 -31.11 26.13 17.92
CA ALA A 436 -31.53 26.11 19.32
C ALA A 436 -33.05 25.91 19.54
N ASP A 437 -33.87 26.14 18.49
CA ASP A 437 -35.31 25.86 18.48
C ASP A 437 -35.66 24.46 17.91
N GLY A 438 -34.68 23.58 17.73
CA GLY A 438 -34.86 22.19 17.33
C GLY A 438 -35.17 21.99 15.84
N LYS A 439 -34.98 23.01 15.01
CA LYS A 439 -35.13 22.87 13.55
C LYS A 439 -33.85 22.35 12.93
N LEU A 440 -34.03 21.51 11.92
CA LEU A 440 -32.95 21.04 11.06
C LEU A 440 -32.71 22.08 9.97
N THR A 441 -31.49 22.61 9.94
CA THR A 441 -30.98 23.47 8.87
C THR A 441 -29.87 22.73 8.15
N PHE A 442 -29.95 22.70 6.82
CA PHE A 442 -28.93 22.09 5.97
C PHE A 442 -27.92 23.14 5.52
#